data_AF-A0A4U7D6J5-F1
#
_entry.id   AF-A0A4U7D6J5-F1
#
_cell.length_a   1.000
_cell.length_b   1.000
_cell.length_c   1.000
_cell.angle_alpha   90.00
_cell.angle_beta   90.00
_cell.angle_gamma   90.00
#
_symmetry.space_group_name_H-M   'P 1'
#
loop_
_entity.id
_entity.type
_entity.pdbx_description
1 polymer ?
#
loop_
_entity_poly.entity_id
_entity_poly.type
_entity_poly.pdbx_seq_one_letter_code
_entity_poly.pdbx_strand_id
1 'polypeptide(L)'
;PYRISGEGANKEHFHAVGIEDAFEGTGVEGYTGSESLDYETLLEIDPDALLLRYHGRGMSRSEFEETVVAYLEDHDLGSELTAVQEGRVFRGGPIYAGPLHNLFMIDRYATGLYPDRFEDERLFDRQRLADIINGDA
;
A
#
# COMPACT_ATOMS: atom_id res chain seq x y z
N PRO A 1 -12.48 6.17 -1.46
CA PRO A 1 -11.24 5.62 -0.84
C PRO A 1 -11.57 4.43 0.08
N TYR A 2 -10.69 3.43 0.16
CA TYR A 2 -10.88 2.31 1.11
C TYR A 2 -10.40 2.72 2.50
N ARG A 3 -11.22 2.46 3.52
CA ARG A 3 -10.91 2.83 4.91
C ARG A 3 -9.95 1.83 5.55
N ILE A 4 -8.83 2.32 6.07
CA ILE A 4 -7.80 1.48 6.69
C ILE A 4 -7.82 1.53 8.23
N SER A 5 -8.47 2.52 8.83
CA SER A 5 -8.61 2.63 10.29
C SER A 5 -9.56 1.60 10.92
N GLY A 6 -10.38 0.93 10.11
CA GLY A 6 -11.31 -0.09 10.58
C GLY A 6 -10.65 -1.39 11.08
N GLU A 7 -11.44 -2.21 11.75
CA GLU A 7 -11.00 -3.51 12.26
C GLU A 7 -10.97 -4.61 11.16
N GLY A 8 -10.17 -5.64 11.39
CA GLY A 8 -10.14 -6.87 10.60
C GLY A 8 -8.77 -7.24 10.04
N ALA A 9 -8.57 -8.53 9.79
CA ALA A 9 -7.27 -9.08 9.38
C ALA A 9 -6.68 -8.44 8.11
N ASN A 10 -7.51 -7.89 7.23
CA ASN A 10 -7.04 -7.24 6.01
C ASN A 10 -6.47 -5.83 6.23
N LYS A 11 -6.55 -5.27 7.45
CA LYS A 11 -5.93 -3.99 7.82
C LYS A 11 -4.76 -4.17 8.79
N GLU A 12 -4.53 -5.38 9.27
CA GLU A 12 -3.56 -5.64 10.33
C GLU A 12 -2.15 -5.15 9.99
N HIS A 13 -1.71 -5.31 8.74
CA HIS A 13 -0.41 -4.80 8.33
C HIS A 13 -0.30 -3.27 8.31
N PHE A 14 -1.41 -2.54 8.10
CA PHE A 14 -1.42 -1.09 8.21
C PHE A 14 -1.27 -0.69 9.68
N HIS A 15 -2.04 -1.32 10.56
CA HIS A 15 -1.96 -1.11 12.02
C HIS A 15 -0.58 -1.48 12.58
N ALA A 16 -0.02 -2.60 12.17
CA ALA A 16 1.29 -3.08 12.64
C ALA A 16 2.43 -2.12 12.26
N VAL A 17 2.32 -1.43 11.13
CA VAL A 17 3.29 -0.42 10.66
C VAL A 17 2.95 0.98 11.18
N GLY A 18 1.77 1.17 11.78
CA GLY A 18 1.32 2.46 12.29
C GLY A 18 0.91 3.45 11.20
N ILE A 19 0.26 2.96 10.14
CA ILE A 19 -0.24 3.79 9.03
C ILE A 19 -1.63 4.30 9.40
N GLU A 20 -1.80 5.62 9.30
CA GLU A 20 -3.08 6.31 9.59
C GLU A 20 -3.89 6.54 8.30
N ASP A 21 -5.21 6.60 8.43
CA ASP A 21 -6.12 6.83 7.31
C ASP A 21 -6.19 8.32 6.99
N ALA A 22 -5.56 8.76 5.90
CA ALA A 22 -5.54 10.16 5.47
C ALA A 22 -6.95 10.75 5.20
N PHE A 23 -7.96 9.90 4.97
CA PHE A 23 -9.33 10.37 4.76
C PHE A 23 -10.12 10.47 6.07
N GLU A 24 -9.54 10.10 7.22
CA GLU A 24 -10.23 10.20 8.51
C GLU A 24 -10.49 11.67 8.86
N GLY A 25 -11.72 11.99 9.26
CA GLY A 25 -12.11 13.37 9.59
C GLY A 25 -12.30 14.32 8.40
N THR A 26 -12.00 13.91 7.15
CA THR A 26 -12.13 14.78 5.96
C THR A 26 -13.56 14.91 5.43
N GLY A 27 -14.50 14.08 5.93
CA GLY A 27 -15.89 14.05 5.47
C GLY A 27 -16.11 13.30 4.14
N VAL A 28 -15.04 12.89 3.44
CA VAL A 28 -15.13 12.03 2.26
C VAL A 28 -15.65 10.65 2.67
N GLU A 29 -16.69 10.12 2.03
CA GLU A 29 -17.20 8.79 2.39
C GLU A 29 -16.22 7.66 1.99
N GLY A 30 -16.18 6.61 2.82
CA GLY A 30 -15.45 5.39 2.49
C GLY A 30 -16.20 4.57 1.46
N TYR A 31 -15.54 4.20 0.37
CA TYR A 31 -16.18 3.48 -0.73
C TYR A 31 -16.14 1.98 -0.50
N THR A 32 -17.23 1.31 -0.86
CA THR A 32 -17.35 -0.16 -0.78
C THR A 32 -17.54 -0.81 -2.15
N GLY A 33 -17.78 0.00 -3.19
CA GLY A 33 -18.09 -0.45 -4.55
C GLY A 33 -17.20 0.19 -5.62
N SER A 34 -17.82 0.59 -6.73
CA SER A 34 -17.17 1.16 -7.93
C SER A 34 -17.13 2.69 -7.93
N GLU A 35 -17.20 3.30 -6.75
CA GLU A 35 -17.15 4.74 -6.58
C GLU A 35 -15.73 5.25 -6.85
N SER A 36 -15.62 6.36 -7.56
CA SER A 36 -14.36 7.02 -7.90
C SER A 36 -14.19 8.29 -7.08
N LEU A 37 -12.95 8.56 -6.68
CA LEU A 37 -12.54 9.85 -6.13
C LEU A 37 -11.90 10.66 -7.27
N ASP A 38 -12.24 11.93 -7.38
CA ASP A 38 -11.57 12.83 -8.32
C ASP A 38 -10.18 13.25 -7.81
N TYR A 39 -9.33 13.75 -8.72
CA TYR A 39 -7.97 14.13 -8.38
C TYR A 39 -7.92 15.42 -7.55
N GLU A 40 -8.87 16.32 -7.78
CA GLU A 40 -9.00 17.58 -7.04
C GLU A 40 -9.22 17.31 -5.55
N THR A 41 -10.17 16.45 -5.19
CA THR A 41 -10.41 16.06 -3.79
C THR A 41 -9.21 15.28 -3.24
N LEU A 42 -8.55 14.46 -4.06
CA LEU A 42 -7.36 13.74 -3.62
C LEU A 42 -6.20 14.69 -3.33
N LEU A 43 -6.02 15.75 -4.11
CA LEU A 43 -5.04 16.83 -3.88
C LEU A 43 -5.38 17.72 -2.69
N GLU A 44 -6.67 17.93 -2.40
CA GLU A 44 -7.07 18.66 -1.18
C GLU A 44 -6.68 17.90 0.09
N ILE A 45 -6.71 16.56 0.04
CA ILE A 45 -6.33 15.69 1.16
C ILE A 45 -4.82 15.43 1.18
N ASP A 46 -4.22 15.28 0.00
CA ASP A 46 -2.80 15.05 -0.28
C ASP A 46 -2.11 14.04 0.66
N PRO A 47 -2.45 12.74 0.57
CA PRO A 47 -1.85 11.74 1.45
C PRO A 47 -0.36 11.55 1.17
N ASP A 48 0.44 11.32 2.22
CA ASP A 48 1.89 11.06 2.12
C ASP A 48 2.23 9.79 1.32
N ALA A 49 1.28 8.86 1.20
CA ALA A 49 1.42 7.62 0.45
C ALA A 49 0.10 7.14 -0.16
N LEU A 50 0.19 6.55 -1.35
CA LEU A 50 -0.96 5.94 -2.02
C LEU A 50 -0.85 4.42 -2.00
N LEU A 51 -1.84 3.77 -1.39
CA LEU A 51 -1.95 2.31 -1.34
C LEU A 51 -3.02 1.85 -2.32
N LEU A 52 -2.59 1.54 -3.55
CA LEU A 52 -3.51 1.21 -4.64
C LEU A 52 -3.94 -0.25 -4.56
N ARG A 53 -5.20 -0.43 -4.15
CA ARG A 53 -5.83 -1.74 -4.08
C ARG A 53 -5.92 -2.34 -5.48
N TYR A 54 -5.52 -3.61 -5.62
CA TYR A 54 -5.61 -4.32 -6.88
C TYR A 54 -6.68 -5.41 -6.85
N HIS A 55 -7.47 -5.51 -7.93
CA HIS A 55 -8.46 -6.55 -8.16
C HIS A 55 -8.04 -7.41 -9.36
N GLY A 56 -7.76 -8.71 -9.16
CA GLY A 56 -7.48 -9.66 -10.25
C GLY A 56 -6.10 -10.32 -10.19
N ARG A 57 -5.52 -10.65 -11.35
CA ARG A 57 -4.14 -11.20 -11.44
C ARG A 57 -3.16 -10.10 -11.02
N GLY A 58 -2.50 -10.26 -9.87
CA GLY A 58 -1.55 -9.27 -9.39
C GLY A 58 -0.51 -8.89 -10.45
N MET A 59 -0.12 -7.62 -10.46
CA MET A 59 0.95 -7.10 -11.32
C MET A 59 2.31 -7.43 -10.71
N SER A 60 3.30 -7.73 -11.56
CA SER A 60 4.71 -7.65 -11.19
C SER A 60 5.08 -6.22 -10.76
N ARG A 61 6.29 -6.04 -10.22
CA ARG A 61 6.77 -4.70 -9.83
C ARG A 61 6.88 -3.78 -11.05
N SER A 62 7.52 -4.25 -12.12
CA SER A 62 7.71 -3.48 -13.35
C SER A 62 6.39 -3.14 -14.03
N GLU A 63 5.45 -4.10 -14.13
CA GLU A 63 4.13 -3.82 -14.72
C GLU A 63 3.38 -2.74 -13.94
N PHE A 64 3.47 -2.73 -12.62
CA PHE A 64 2.83 -1.70 -11.80
C PHE A 64 3.47 -0.32 -11.99
N GLU A 65 4.80 -0.27 -12.06
CA GLU A 65 5.57 0.97 -12.27
C GLU A 65 5.30 1.55 -13.67
N GLU A 66 5.39 0.73 -14.70
CA GLU A 66 5.24 1.14 -16.11
C GLU A 66 3.80 1.47 -16.51
N THR A 67 2.81 1.12 -15.68
CA THR A 67 1.39 1.39 -15.98
C THR A 67 0.76 2.35 -14.99
N VAL A 68 0.67 1.96 -13.72
CA VAL A 68 -0.09 2.70 -12.72
C VAL A 68 0.69 3.91 -12.23
N VAL A 69 1.97 3.73 -11.89
CA VAL A 69 2.82 4.82 -11.41
C VAL A 69 3.08 5.80 -12.56
N ALA A 70 3.50 5.30 -13.73
CA ALA A 70 3.72 6.13 -14.91
C ALA A 70 2.47 6.95 -15.30
N TYR A 71 1.27 6.38 -15.17
CA TYR A 71 0.03 7.12 -15.42
C TYR A 71 -0.20 8.26 -14.41
N LEU A 72 0.09 8.04 -13.13
CA LEU A 72 -0.01 9.09 -12.11
C LEU A 72 1.02 10.19 -12.34
N GLU A 73 2.24 9.83 -12.74
CA GLU A 73 3.33 10.77 -13.04
C GLU A 73 3.05 11.62 -14.30
N ASP A 74 2.35 11.09 -15.30
CA ASP A 74 1.99 11.79 -16.53
C ASP A 74 0.70 12.64 -16.41
N HIS A 75 -0.13 12.38 -15.39
CA HIS A 75 -1.38 13.09 -15.18
C HIS A 75 -1.15 14.47 -14.56
N ASP A 76 -1.73 15.53 -15.15
CA ASP A 76 -1.56 16.93 -14.70
C ASP A 76 -1.66 17.08 -13.18
N LEU A 77 -2.80 16.66 -12.60
CA LEU A 77 -3.04 16.71 -11.16
C LEU A 77 -2.44 15.53 -10.38
N GLY A 78 -2.17 14.41 -11.04
CA GLY A 78 -1.66 13.21 -10.36
C GLY A 78 -0.20 13.40 -9.95
N SER A 79 0.57 14.04 -10.84
CA SER A 79 1.97 14.39 -10.64
C SER A 79 2.20 15.40 -9.50
N GLU A 80 1.15 16.14 -9.13
CA GLU A 80 1.19 17.12 -8.04
C GLU A 80 1.05 16.48 -6.65
N LEU A 81 0.61 15.22 -6.55
CA LEU A 81 0.44 14.53 -5.27
C LEU A 81 1.78 14.28 -4.58
N THR A 82 1.85 14.55 -3.27
CA THR A 82 3.04 14.32 -2.44
C THR A 82 3.51 12.86 -2.57
N ALA A 83 2.57 11.91 -2.48
CA ALA A 83 2.88 10.49 -2.65
C ALA A 83 3.54 10.14 -4.00
N VAL A 84 3.19 10.84 -5.08
CA VAL A 84 3.77 10.59 -6.41
C VAL A 84 5.16 11.20 -6.49
N GLN A 85 5.32 12.44 -6.05
CA GLN A 85 6.61 13.15 -6.05
C GLN A 85 7.66 12.45 -5.19
N GLU A 86 7.25 11.86 -4.07
CA GLU A 86 8.15 11.14 -3.17
C GLU A 86 8.30 9.65 -3.51
N GLY A 87 7.69 9.17 -4.59
CA GLY A 87 7.76 7.77 -5.01
C GLY A 87 7.08 6.80 -4.03
N ARG A 88 6.11 7.28 -3.25
CA ARG A 88 5.34 6.55 -2.23
C ARG A 88 4.01 6.02 -2.75
N VAL A 89 4.02 5.49 -3.97
CA VAL A 89 2.88 4.80 -4.59
C VAL A 89 3.11 3.29 -4.52
N PHE A 90 2.30 2.61 -3.70
CA PHE A 90 2.47 1.19 -3.41
C PHE A 90 1.30 0.35 -3.91
N ARG A 91 1.60 -0.90 -4.24
CA ARG A 91 0.59 -1.95 -4.39
C ARG A 91 -0.03 -2.24 -3.02
N GLY A 92 -1.31 -1.89 -2.87
CA GLY A 92 -2.11 -1.97 -1.64
C GLY A 92 -2.39 -3.38 -1.10
N GLY A 93 -2.04 -4.42 -1.86
CA GLY A 93 -2.15 -5.82 -1.46
C GLY A 93 -3.51 -6.47 -1.71
N PRO A 94 -3.63 -7.78 -1.40
CA PRO A 94 -4.85 -8.55 -1.62
C PRO A 94 -5.94 -8.18 -0.61
N ILE A 95 -7.20 -8.38 -0.99
CA ILE A 95 -8.37 -8.19 -0.11
C ILE A 95 -8.27 -9.05 1.15
N TYR A 96 -7.78 -10.28 0.99
CA TYR A 96 -7.61 -11.23 2.08
C TYR A 96 -6.14 -11.60 2.20
N ALA A 97 -5.44 -10.97 3.14
CA ALA A 97 -4.08 -11.34 3.48
C ALA A 97 -4.09 -12.49 4.49
N GLY A 98 -3.65 -13.67 4.06
CA GLY A 98 -3.29 -14.75 4.98
C GLY A 98 -2.00 -14.41 5.75
N PRO A 99 -1.61 -15.23 6.74
CA PRO A 99 -0.45 -14.95 7.60
C PRO A 99 0.84 -14.76 6.81
N LEU A 100 1.04 -15.53 5.74
CA LEU A 100 2.21 -15.39 4.86
C LEU A 100 2.21 -14.06 4.12
N HIS A 101 1.09 -13.69 3.48
CA HIS A 101 1.00 -12.40 2.77
C HIS A 101 1.20 -11.23 3.74
N ASN A 102 0.66 -11.32 4.96
CA ASN A 102 0.77 -10.26 5.95
C ASN A 102 2.23 -9.90 6.28
N LEU A 103 3.13 -10.90 6.38
CA LEU A 103 4.56 -10.65 6.60
C LEU A 103 5.19 -9.80 5.49
N PHE A 104 4.93 -10.14 4.23
CA PHE A 104 5.46 -9.37 3.09
C PHE A 104 4.81 -8.00 2.94
N MET A 105 3.57 -7.83 3.41
CA MET A 105 2.87 -6.55 3.43
C MET A 105 3.48 -5.60 4.48
N ILE A 106 3.72 -6.11 5.69
CA ILE A 106 4.42 -5.36 6.75
C ILE A 106 5.80 -4.94 6.26
N ASP A 107 6.58 -5.87 5.71
CA ASP A 107 7.92 -5.60 5.18
C ASP A 107 7.91 -4.52 4.11
N ARG A 108 7.04 -4.63 3.11
CA ARG A 108 6.90 -3.62 2.05
C ARG A 108 6.63 -2.23 2.61
N TYR A 109 5.67 -2.11 3.52
CA TYR A 109 5.25 -0.80 4.00
C TYR A 109 6.22 -0.21 5.01
N ALA A 110 6.81 -1.03 5.87
CA ALA A 110 7.84 -0.59 6.80
C ALA A 110 9.05 -0.02 6.04
N THR A 111 9.59 -0.76 5.07
CA THR A 111 10.76 -0.30 4.29
C THR A 111 10.41 0.82 3.33
N GLY A 112 9.18 0.85 2.81
CA GLY A 112 8.73 1.86 1.85
C GLY A 112 8.41 3.21 2.47
N LEU A 113 7.80 3.22 3.65
CA LEU A 113 7.36 4.45 4.34
C LEU A 113 8.41 4.96 5.34
N TYR A 114 9.21 4.06 5.91
CA TYR A 114 10.22 4.41 6.92
C TYR A 114 11.60 3.86 6.53
N PRO A 115 12.14 4.20 5.36
CA PRO A 115 13.41 3.65 4.86
C PRO A 115 14.56 3.87 5.85
N ASP A 116 14.67 5.07 6.43
CA ASP A 116 15.72 5.41 7.41
C ASP A 116 15.73 4.53 8.66
N ARG A 117 14.61 3.85 8.96
CA ARG A 117 14.50 2.95 10.12
C ARG A 117 14.73 1.49 9.78
N PHE A 118 14.53 1.09 8.52
CA PHE A 118 14.41 -0.31 8.14
C PHE A 118 15.30 -0.73 6.95
N GLU A 119 16.08 0.18 6.34
CA GLU A 119 16.92 -0.13 5.18
C GLU A 119 17.92 -1.27 5.43
N ASP A 120 18.47 -1.34 6.64
CA ASP A 120 19.43 -2.38 7.06
C ASP A 120 18.79 -3.50 7.90
N GLU A 121 17.49 -3.44 8.13
CA GLU A 121 16.78 -4.38 8.99
C GLU A 121 16.23 -5.57 8.21
N ARG A 122 16.43 -6.76 8.78
CA ARG A 122 15.83 -7.99 8.26
C ARG A 122 14.59 -8.34 9.09
N LEU A 123 13.43 -7.81 8.71
CA LEU A 123 12.19 -8.00 9.48
C LEU A 123 11.78 -9.46 9.66
N PHE A 124 12.10 -10.32 8.69
CA PHE A 124 11.97 -11.76 8.86
C PHE A 124 12.93 -12.54 7.95
N ASP A 125 13.23 -13.78 8.36
CA ASP A 125 14.10 -14.67 7.60
C ASP A 125 13.32 -15.33 6.45
N ARG A 126 13.47 -14.76 5.25
CA ARG A 126 12.83 -15.27 4.02
C ARG A 126 13.26 -16.70 3.66
N GLN A 127 14.50 -17.09 3.96
CA GLN A 127 15.00 -18.43 3.65
C GLN A 127 14.39 -19.43 4.64
N ARG A 128 14.46 -19.14 5.94
CA ARG A 128 13.81 -19.95 6.97
C ARG A 128 12.31 -20.11 6.71
N LEU A 129 11.64 -19.05 6.25
CA LEU A 129 10.23 -19.13 5.88
C LEU A 129 10.02 -20.08 4.70
N ALA A 130 10.85 -20.00 3.67
CA ALA A 130 10.81 -20.93 2.54
C ALA A 130 11.07 -22.38 2.99
N ASP A 131 12.06 -22.61 3.86
CA ASP A 131 12.38 -23.94 4.39
C ASP A 131 11.18 -24.52 5.16
N ILE A 132 10.52 -23.72 6.01
CA ILE A 132 9.30 -24.15 6.72
C ILE A 132 8.17 -24.50 5.74
N ILE A 133 7.96 -23.69 4.70
CA ILE A 133 6.91 -23.93 3.69
C ILE A 133 7.17 -25.21 2.89
N ASN A 134 8.44 -25.47 2.55
CA ASN A 134 8.85 -26.65 1.79
C ASN A 134 9.00 -27.91 2.65
N GLY A 135 9.00 -27.78 3.99
CA GLY A 135 9.17 -28.89 4.93
C GLY A 135 10.63 -29.27 5.19
N ASP A 136 11.55 -28.34 4.91
CA ASP A 136 13.01 -28.50 5.05
C ASP A 136 13.56 -27.98 6.41
N ALA A 137 12.67 -27.58 7.32
CA ALA A 137 12.98 -26.93 8.60
C ALA A 137 13.31 -27.88 9.76
#